data_AF-A0A1X1VCB7-F1
#
_entry.id   AF-A0A1X1VCB7-F1
#
_cell.length_a   1.000
_cell.length_b   1.000
_cell.length_c   1.000
_cell.angle_alpha   90.00
_cell.angle_beta   90.00
_cell.angle_gamma   90.00
#
_symmetry.space_group_name_H-M   'P 1'
#
loop_
_entity.id
_entity.type
_entity.pdbx_description
1 polymer ?
#
loop_
_entity_poly.entity_id
_entity_poly.type
_entity_poly.pdbx_seq_one_letter_code
_entity_poly.pdbx_strand_id
1 'polypeptide(L)'
;MYAFDRRPTGQFGPLLEGFVLMELARQLTWSEEEVALFHYRTRDQVEVDALLENRRGDVVGIEVKAASTVGPGDFRGLRHLAQRVGDNFRAGIVLNAGAQALPFGPKLLALPVSALWMTPPA
;
A
#
# COMPACT_ATOMS: atom_id res chain seq x y z
N MET A 1 -15.26 24.82 -6.58
CA MET A 1 -14.64 24.56 -5.27
C MET A 1 -13.21 24.10 -5.55
N TYR A 2 -12.23 24.99 -5.39
CA TYR A 2 -10.83 24.69 -5.72
C TYR A 2 -10.18 24.00 -4.52
N ALA A 3 -9.91 22.69 -4.63
CA ALA A 3 -9.09 21.99 -3.65
C ALA A 3 -7.63 22.38 -3.90
N PHE A 4 -7.05 23.17 -2.99
CA PHE A 4 -5.61 23.42 -2.97
C PHE A 4 -4.93 22.13 -2.51
N ASP A 5 -4.48 21.30 -3.46
CA ASP A 5 -3.53 20.21 -3.21
C ASP A 5 -2.16 20.85 -2.90
N ARG A 6 -1.95 21.21 -1.62
CA ARG A 6 -0.61 21.52 -1.13
C ARG A 6 0.15 20.21 -1.09
N ARG A 7 0.77 19.85 -2.21
CA ARG A 7 1.73 18.74 -2.26
C ARG A 7 2.76 18.98 -1.15
N PRO A 8 2.84 18.09 -0.15
CA PRO A 8 3.91 18.14 0.82
C PRO A 8 5.25 18.18 0.06
N THR A 9 6.19 19.02 0.51
CA THR A 9 7.53 19.17 -0.09
C THR A 9 8.21 17.81 -0.28
N GLY A 10 9.12 17.69 -1.24
CA GLY A 10 9.66 16.40 -1.73
C GLY A 10 10.24 15.42 -0.71
N GLN A 11 10.46 15.84 0.54
CA GLN A 11 10.92 14.97 1.64
C GLN A 11 9.78 14.23 2.36
N PHE A 12 8.53 14.68 2.26
CA PHE A 12 7.42 14.05 3.01
C PHE A 12 7.03 12.68 2.46
N GLY A 13 7.19 12.42 1.15
CA GLY A 13 6.95 11.10 0.56
C GLY A 13 7.79 10.01 1.23
N PRO A 14 9.13 10.11 1.19
CA PRO A 14 10.01 9.15 1.87
C PRO A 14 9.77 9.04 3.38
N LEU A 15 9.41 10.14 4.06
CA LEU A 15 9.06 10.08 5.48
C LEU A 15 7.77 9.31 5.73
N LEU A 16 6.76 9.48 4.88
CA LEU A 16 5.50 8.74 4.97
C LEU A 16 5.70 7.26 4.65
N GLU A 17 6.47 6.94 3.63
CA GLU A 17 6.89 5.56 3.29
C GLU A 17 7.55 4.90 4.49
N GLY A 18 8.57 5.54 5.07
CA GLY A 18 9.26 5.04 6.25
C GLY A 18 8.33 4.85 7.46
N PHE A 19 7.43 5.80 7.71
CA PHE A 19 6.43 5.70 8.77
C PHE A 19 5.50 4.49 8.56
N VAL A 20 4.98 4.30 7.35
CA VAL A 20 4.11 3.14 7.01
C VAL A 20 4.85 1.83 7.20
N LEU A 21 6.09 1.73 6.72
CA LEU A 21 6.90 0.51 6.85
C LEU A 21 7.17 0.15 8.32
N MET A 22 7.48 1.15 9.15
CA MET A 22 7.67 0.96 10.59
C MET A 22 6.38 0.58 11.31
N GLU A 23 5.25 1.14 10.89
CA GLU A 23 3.93 0.79 11.41
C GLU A 23 3.60 -0.67 11.12
N LEU A 24 3.74 -1.10 9.87
CA LEU A 24 3.53 -2.49 9.45
C LEU A 24 4.46 -3.43 10.21
N ALA A 25 5.76 -3.15 10.23
CA ALA A 25 6.74 -3.98 10.94
C ALA A 25 6.38 -4.16 12.42
N ARG A 26 5.89 -3.10 13.08
CA ARG A 26 5.45 -3.15 14.47
C ARG A 26 4.20 -4.00 14.65
N GLN A 27 3.18 -3.80 13.82
CA GLN A 27 1.93 -4.57 13.89
C GLN A 27 2.16 -6.07 13.68
N LEU A 28 3.10 -6.44 12.81
CA LEU A 28 3.48 -7.83 12.58
C LEU A 28 4.03 -8.53 13.83
N THR A 29 4.58 -7.80 14.81
CA THR A 29 5.12 -8.41 16.05
C THR A 29 4.05 -9.01 16.97
N TRP A 30 2.79 -8.63 16.79
CA TRP A 30 1.65 -9.13 17.56
C TRP A 30 0.49 -9.60 16.67
N SER A 31 0.75 -9.81 15.37
CA SER A 31 -0.23 -10.37 14.45
C SER A 31 -0.50 -11.85 14.80
N GLU A 32 -1.76 -12.26 14.77
CA GLU A 32 -2.12 -13.69 14.89
C GLU A 32 -1.68 -14.48 13.67
N GLU A 33 -1.62 -13.84 12.49
CA GLU A 33 -1.11 -14.46 11.26
C GLU A 33 0.38 -14.14 11.09
N GLU A 34 1.18 -15.20 10.92
CA GLU A 34 2.60 -15.07 10.61
C GLU A 34 2.81 -14.61 9.17
N VAL A 35 3.24 -13.35 9.05
CA VAL A 35 3.43 -12.64 7.78
C VAL A 35 4.83 -12.03 7.77
N ALA A 36 5.55 -12.21 6.66
CA ALA A 36 6.83 -11.58 6.41
C ALA A 36 6.65 -10.28 5.60
N LEU A 37 7.45 -9.26 5.94
CA LEU A 37 7.49 -7.97 5.24
C LEU A 37 8.74 -7.90 4.36
N PHE A 38 8.53 -7.62 3.07
CA PHE A 38 9.58 -7.45 2.07
C PHE A 38 9.42 -6.15 1.30
N HIS A 39 10.47 -5.73 0.61
CA HIS A 39 10.41 -4.73 -0.46
C HIS A 39 10.50 -5.43 -1.81
N TYR A 40 9.70 -5.02 -2.79
CA TYR A 40 9.66 -5.64 -4.11
C TYR A 40 10.20 -4.68 -5.19
N ARG A 41 11.21 -5.13 -5.93
CA ARG A 41 11.76 -4.40 -7.08
C ARG A 41 12.18 -5.37 -8.18
N THR A 42 11.86 -5.05 -9.44
CA THR A 42 12.29 -5.82 -10.61
C THR A 42 13.45 -5.15 -11.34
N ARG A 43 14.08 -5.89 -12.28
CA ARG A 43 15.14 -5.35 -13.15
C ARG A 43 14.63 -4.21 -14.03
N ASP A 44 13.36 -4.27 -14.41
CA ASP A 44 12.68 -3.26 -15.25
C ASP A 44 12.17 -2.06 -14.43
N GLN A 45 12.70 -1.87 -13.22
CA GLN A 45 12.38 -0.75 -12.30
C GLN A 45 10.90 -0.69 -11.92
N VAL A 46 10.22 -1.83 -11.85
CA VAL A 46 8.91 -1.91 -11.21
C VAL A 46 9.13 -2.11 -9.72
N GLU A 47 8.52 -1.25 -8.92
CA GLU A 47 8.67 -1.21 -7.46
C GLU A 47 7.30 -1.34 -6.80
N VAL A 48 7.29 -1.92 -5.60
CA VAL A 48 6.18 -1.85 -4.64
C VAL A 48 6.82 -1.66 -3.27
N ASP A 49 6.41 -0.61 -2.56
CA ASP A 49 7.05 -0.18 -1.29
C ASP A 49 7.11 -1.31 -0.25
N ALA A 50 6.00 -2.04 -0.08
CA ALA A 50 5.90 -3.19 0.82
C ALA A 50 5.16 -4.38 0.19
N LEU A 51 5.65 -5.58 0.50
CA LEU A 51 5.03 -6.85 0.19
C LEU A 51 4.88 -7.65 1.48
N LEU A 52 3.65 -8.00 1.81
CA LEU A 52 3.29 -8.88 2.92
C LEU A 52 3.01 -10.28 2.37
N GLU A 53 3.71 -11.29 2.88
CA GLU A 53 3.54 -12.68 2.46
C GLU A 53 3.35 -13.59 3.68
N ASN A 54 2.30 -14.41 3.68
CA ASN A 54 2.09 -15.43 4.71
C ASN A 54 2.72 -16.77 4.31
N ARG A 55 2.70 -17.75 5.23
CA ARG A 55 3.22 -19.11 4.98
C ARG A 55 2.53 -19.90 3.86
N ARG A 56 1.31 -19.51 3.46
CA ARG A 56 0.59 -20.12 2.32
C ARG A 56 1.05 -19.54 0.97
N GLY A 57 1.91 -18.53 1.00
CA GLY A 57 2.34 -17.77 -0.18
C GLY A 57 1.30 -16.74 -0.63
N ASP A 58 0.30 -16.43 0.21
CA ASP A 58 -0.66 -15.37 -0.07
C ASP A 58 0.02 -14.00 0.04
N VAL A 59 -0.19 -13.13 -0.95
CA VAL A 59 0.52 -11.85 -1.05
C VAL A 59 -0.44 -10.67 -0.99
N VAL A 60 -0.08 -9.67 -0.18
CA VAL A 60 -0.63 -8.31 -0.25
C VAL A 60 0.48 -7.33 -0.60
N GLY A 61 0.30 -6.55 -1.67
CA GLY A 61 1.20 -5.45 -2.05
C GLY A 61 0.68 -4.11 -1.53
N ILE A 62 1.59 -3.24 -1.08
CA ILE A 62 1.27 -1.92 -0.55
C ILE A 62 2.20 -0.88 -1.19
N GLU A 63 1.59 0.19 -1.71
CA GLU A 63 2.25 1.41 -2.19
C GLU A 63 1.85 2.58 -1.30
N VAL A 64 2.73 3.56 -1.12
CA VAL A 64 2.49 4.72 -0.27
C VAL A 64 2.55 6.00 -1.10
N LYS A 65 1.57 6.89 -0.89
CA LYS A 65 1.47 8.15 -1.61
C LYS A 65 1.20 9.31 -0.67
N ALA A 66 2.09 10.29 -0.67
CA ALA A 66 1.91 11.55 0.04
C ALA A 66 0.71 12.39 -0.48
N ALA A 67 0.28 12.17 -1.72
CA ALA A 67 -0.84 12.89 -2.31
C ALA A 67 -2.18 12.39 -1.73
N SER A 68 -3.17 13.28 -1.67
CA SER A 68 -4.55 12.94 -1.25
C SER A 68 -5.42 12.43 -2.40
N THR A 69 -4.87 12.33 -3.61
CA THR A 69 -5.56 11.82 -4.80
C THR A 69 -4.75 10.70 -5.41
N VAL A 70 -5.42 9.57 -5.65
CA VAL A 70 -4.85 8.37 -6.25
C VAL A 70 -5.45 8.20 -7.64
N GLY A 71 -4.62 7.89 -8.62
CA GLY A 71 -5.02 7.59 -10.00
C GLY A 71 -4.67 6.17 -10.42
N PRO A 72 -5.19 5.69 -11.57
CA PRO A 72 -4.92 4.34 -12.06
C PRO A 72 -3.43 4.02 -12.25
N GLY A 73 -2.60 5.04 -12.55
CA GLY A 73 -1.16 4.90 -12.72
C GLY A 73 -0.41 4.53 -11.44
N ASP A 74 -0.95 4.86 -10.28
CA ASP A 74 -0.36 4.55 -8.96
C ASP A 74 -0.44 3.05 -8.63
N PHE A 75 -1.20 2.27 -9.39
CA PHE A 75 -1.34 0.82 -9.23
C PHE A 75 -0.45 0.02 -10.18
N ARG A 76 0.47 0.66 -10.91
CA ARG A 76 1.28 -0.03 -11.92
C ARG A 76 2.13 -1.15 -11.31
N GLY A 77 2.82 -0.86 -10.19
CA GLY A 77 3.60 -1.85 -9.44
C GLY A 77 2.75 -3.00 -8.94
N LEU A 78 1.63 -2.67 -8.29
CA LEU A 78 0.68 -3.64 -7.77
C LEU A 78 0.06 -4.54 -8.86
N ARG A 79 -0.27 -4.00 -10.05
CA ARG A 79 -0.78 -4.80 -11.17
C ARG A 79 0.28 -5.76 -11.71
N HIS A 80 1.52 -5.29 -11.83
CA HIS A 80 2.64 -6.15 -12.23
C HIS A 80 2.87 -7.26 -11.19
N LEU A 81 2.87 -6.92 -9.90
CA LEU A 81 2.98 -7.89 -8.82
C LEU A 81 1.83 -8.92 -8.87
N ALA A 82 0.59 -8.47 -9.06
CA ALA A 82 -0.57 -9.34 -9.18
C ALA A 82 -0.44 -10.34 -10.33
N GLN A 83 0.06 -9.90 -11.50
CA GLN A 83 0.32 -10.78 -12.64
C GLN A 83 1.43 -11.79 -12.34
N ARG A 84 2.47 -11.39 -11.60
CA ARG A 84 3.60 -12.25 -11.24
C ARG A 84 3.23 -13.33 -10.23
N VAL A 85 2.40 -12.97 -9.24
CA VAL A 85 1.99 -13.84 -8.14
C VAL A 85 0.81 -14.74 -8.53
N GLY A 86 -0.12 -14.25 -9.36
CA GLY A 86 -1.27 -15.00 -9.80
C GLY A 86 -2.33 -15.19 -8.70
N ASP A 87 -2.83 -16.42 -8.54
CA ASP A 87 -3.98 -16.72 -7.68
C ASP A 87 -3.75 -16.39 -6.20
N ASN A 88 -2.49 -16.41 -5.76
CA ASN A 88 -2.10 -16.08 -4.40
C ASN A 88 -2.11 -14.56 -4.12
N PHE A 89 -2.25 -13.71 -5.13
CA PHE A 89 -2.38 -12.27 -4.91
C PHE A 89 -3.74 -11.98 -4.27
N ARG A 90 -3.75 -11.46 -3.04
CA ARG A 90 -4.98 -11.21 -2.28
C ARG A 90 -5.46 -9.78 -2.41
N ALA A 91 -4.54 -8.81 -2.32
CA ALA A 91 -4.86 -7.39 -2.48
C ALA A 91 -3.65 -6.55 -2.89
N GLY A 92 -3.92 -5.45 -3.59
CA GLY A 92 -2.99 -4.35 -3.80
C GLY A 92 -3.59 -3.08 -3.23
N ILE A 93 -2.86 -2.42 -2.33
CA ILE A 93 -3.34 -1.26 -1.58
C ILE A 93 -2.44 -0.06 -1.86
N VAL A 94 -3.02 1.08 -2.23
CA VAL A 94 -2.34 2.38 -2.22
C VAL A 94 -2.77 3.14 -0.97
N LEU A 95 -1.88 3.24 0.01
CA LEU A 95 -2.07 4.09 1.19
C LEU A 95 -1.81 5.54 0.84
N ASN A 96 -2.75 6.43 1.15
CA ASN A 96 -2.66 7.82 0.74
C ASN A 96 -3.12 8.82 1.81
N ALA A 97 -2.82 10.10 1.62
CA ALA A 97 -3.16 11.16 2.57
C ALA A 97 -4.62 11.66 2.47
N GLY A 98 -5.46 11.02 1.64
CA GLY A 98 -6.89 11.29 1.54
C GLY A 98 -7.70 10.69 2.69
N ALA A 99 -9.02 10.78 2.58
CA ALA A 99 -9.96 10.34 3.64
C ALA A 99 -10.89 9.19 3.22
N GLN A 100 -10.88 8.79 1.95
CA GLN A 100 -11.84 7.83 1.41
C GLN A 100 -11.15 6.53 0.98
N ALA A 101 -11.83 5.41 1.25
CA ALA A 101 -11.52 4.13 0.63
C ALA A 101 -12.17 4.07 -0.76
N LEU A 102 -11.38 3.81 -1.80
CA LEU A 102 -11.84 3.80 -3.19
C LEU A 102 -11.38 2.52 -3.92
N PRO A 103 -12.26 1.81 -4.63
CA PRO A 103 -11.87 0.65 -5.44
C PRO A 103 -11.22 1.08 -6.77
N PHE A 104 -10.20 0.35 -7.21
CA PHE A 104 -9.48 0.57 -8.48
C PHE A 104 -9.46 -0.67 -9.40
N GLY A 105 -10.38 -1.59 -9.15
CA GLY A 105 -10.56 -2.85 -9.88
C GLY A 105 -10.49 -4.06 -8.95
N PRO A 106 -10.50 -5.28 -9.52
CA PRO A 106 -10.43 -6.51 -8.74
C PRO A 106 -9.19 -6.52 -7.84
N LYS A 107 -9.39 -6.71 -6.54
CA LYS A 107 -8.33 -6.77 -5.51
C LYS A 107 -7.48 -5.49 -5.37
N LEU A 108 -7.86 -4.36 -5.96
CA LEU A 108 -7.09 -3.10 -5.89
C LEU A 108 -7.88 -2.00 -5.18
N LEU A 109 -7.26 -1.40 -4.18
CA LEU A 109 -7.89 -0.42 -3.29
C LEU A 109 -6.95 0.77 -3.06
N ALA A 110 -7.50 1.97 -3.02
CA ALA A 110 -6.84 3.10 -2.35
C ALA A 110 -7.47 3.25 -0.97
N LEU A 111 -6.63 3.33 0.07
CA LEU A 111 -7.08 3.48 1.46
C LEU A 111 -6.40 4.70 2.09
N PRO A 112 -7.07 5.42 3.01
CA PRO A 112 -6.41 6.46 3.78
C PRO A 112 -5.30 5.82 4.64
N VAL A 113 -4.17 6.50 4.83
CA VAL A 113 -3.07 5.99 5.68
C VAL A 113 -3.55 5.69 7.10
N SER A 114 -4.59 6.39 7.56
CA SER A 114 -5.21 6.14 8.85
C SER A 114 -5.85 4.77 9.00
N ALA A 115 -6.10 4.03 7.90
CA ALA A 115 -6.54 2.65 7.94
C ALA A 115 -5.55 1.72 8.66
N LEU A 116 -4.30 2.15 8.86
CA LEU A 116 -3.34 1.41 9.67
C LEU A 116 -3.74 1.33 11.15
N TRP A 117 -4.50 2.29 11.68
CA TRP A 117 -4.90 2.33 13.10
C TRP A 117 -6.39 2.58 13.35
N MET A 118 -7.16 2.87 12.30
CA MET A 118 -8.60 2.99 12.36
C MET A 118 -9.24 1.70 11.86
N THR A 119 -9.94 1.00 12.74
CA THR A 119 -10.87 -0.04 12.35
C THR A 119 -12.21 0.58 11.93
N PRO A 120 -12.89 0.03 10.91
CA PRO A 120 -14.30 0.36 10.69
C PRO A 120 -15.08 0.14 11.99
N PRO A 121 -16.09 0.97 12.30
CA PRO A 121 -17.00 0.65 13.38
C PRO A 121 -17.57 -0.76 13.17
N ALA A 122 -17.57 -1.54 14.26
CA ALA A 122 -18.05 -2.92 14.28
C ALA A 122 -19.54 -3.03 13.96
#